data_AF-A0A1S3NU89-F1
#
_entry.id   AF-A0A1S3NU89-F1
#
_cell.length_a   1.000
_cell.length_b   1.000
_cell.length_c   1.000
_cell.angle_alpha   90.00
_cell.angle_beta   90.00
_cell.angle_gamma   90.00
#
_symmetry.space_group_name_H-M   'P 1'
#
loop_
_entity.id
_entity.type
_entity.pdbx_description
1 polymer ?
#
loop_
_entity_poly.entity_id
_entity_poly.type
_entity_poly.pdbx_seq_one_letter_code
_entity_poly.pdbx_strand_id
1 'polypeptide(L)'
;MLPFSELTMLDHRYKQTQRPNSISSVVMNRPIDDSVVMNRPIDDSVVMNRPIDDSVVMNRPIDDSVVMNRPIDDSMVMNRPIDDSVVMNRPIDDSVVMNRPIDDRVVMNRPIDDSVVMNRPIDDSVVMNRPIDDRVVMNRPIDDSVVMNRPIDDSVVMNRPIDDSVVMNRPIDDSVVMNRPIDDSVVMNRPIDDSVVMNRPIDDSVVMNRPIDDSVVMNRPIDDRVVMNRPIDDRVVMNRPIDDSVVMNRPIDDRVVMNRPIDDRVLVIS
;
A
#
# COMPACT_ATOMS: atom_id res chain seq x y z
N MET A 1 18.27 -61.72 9.37
CA MET A 1 17.97 -60.85 8.22
C MET A 1 16.90 -59.88 8.66
N LEU A 2 17.27 -58.61 8.87
CA LEU A 2 16.38 -57.55 9.33
C LEU A 2 15.52 -57.03 8.15
N PRO A 3 14.26 -56.62 8.37
CA PRO A 3 13.44 -56.00 7.34
C PRO A 3 13.70 -54.48 7.25
N PHE A 4 13.30 -53.93 6.10
CA PHE A 4 13.46 -52.55 5.68
C PHE A 4 12.82 -51.52 6.64
N SER A 5 13.50 -50.39 6.73
CA SER A 5 13.38 -49.26 7.64
C SER A 5 12.13 -48.39 7.47
N GLU A 6 11.63 -47.95 8.62
CA GLU A 6 10.59 -46.95 8.86
C GLU A 6 10.95 -45.57 8.26
N LEU A 7 9.97 -44.94 7.60
CA LEU A 7 9.93 -43.50 7.34
C LEU A 7 8.77 -42.93 8.17
N THR A 8 9.07 -42.55 9.41
CA THR A 8 8.13 -41.84 10.28
C THR A 8 8.07 -40.37 9.87
N MET A 9 6.97 -39.96 9.23
CA MET A 9 6.59 -38.56 9.12
C MET A 9 6.27 -38.02 10.53
N LEU A 10 7.08 -37.07 11.00
CA LEU A 10 6.88 -36.36 12.26
C LEU A 10 5.77 -35.31 12.09
N ASP A 11 4.55 -35.71 12.43
CA ASP A 11 3.38 -34.82 12.47
C ASP A 11 3.43 -33.98 13.78
N HIS A 12 4.00 -32.77 13.71
CA HIS A 12 4.02 -31.83 14.83
C HIS A 12 2.68 -31.10 14.97
N ARG A 13 1.69 -31.77 15.55
CA ARG A 13 0.45 -31.14 16.02
C ARG A 13 0.67 -30.40 17.34
N TYR A 14 0.78 -29.07 17.29
CA TYR A 14 0.64 -28.21 18.47
C TYR A 14 -0.83 -28.19 18.93
N LYS A 15 -1.08 -28.59 20.18
CA LYS A 15 -2.40 -28.54 20.84
C LYS A 15 -2.72 -27.11 21.29
N GLN A 16 -3.87 -26.56 20.90
CA GLN A 16 -4.46 -25.37 21.52
C GLN A 16 -5.12 -25.75 22.86
N THR A 17 -4.71 -25.10 23.96
CA THR A 17 -5.38 -25.14 25.26
C THR A 17 -6.28 -23.92 25.40
N GLN A 18 -7.60 -24.11 25.52
CA GLN A 18 -8.56 -23.04 25.85
C GLN A 18 -8.86 -23.04 27.37
N ARG A 19 -8.82 -21.86 27.99
CA ARG A 19 -9.43 -21.57 29.31
C ARG A 19 -10.27 -20.28 29.19
N PRO A 20 -11.45 -20.18 29.84
CA PRO A 20 -12.33 -19.03 29.68
C PRO A 20 -12.07 -17.92 30.71
N ASN A 21 -12.44 -16.69 30.30
CA ASN A 21 -12.54 -15.40 31.00
C ASN A 21 -11.41 -14.41 30.71
N SER A 22 -11.69 -13.49 29.76
CA SER A 22 -10.94 -12.26 29.46
C SER A 22 -9.43 -12.45 29.29
N ILE A 23 -9.02 -13.11 28.20
CA ILE A 23 -7.61 -13.39 27.95
C ILE A 23 -7.28 -12.95 26.52
N SER A 24 -6.63 -11.79 26.40
CA SER A 24 -5.87 -11.45 25.20
C SER A 24 -5.01 -12.66 24.82
N SER A 25 -5.30 -13.28 23.67
CA SER A 25 -4.66 -14.51 23.26
C SER A 25 -3.40 -14.22 22.46
N VAL A 26 -2.25 -14.75 22.90
CA VAL A 26 -0.99 -14.61 22.16
C VAL A 26 -0.72 -15.90 21.40
N VAL A 27 -0.63 -15.81 20.07
CA VAL A 27 -0.32 -16.93 19.18
C VAL A 27 1.04 -16.69 18.54
N MET A 28 1.95 -17.65 18.64
CA MET A 28 3.28 -17.60 18.02
C MET A 28 3.54 -18.83 17.17
N ASN A 29 3.81 -18.64 15.88
CA ASN A 29 4.16 -19.69 14.93
C ASN A 29 5.56 -19.44 14.37
N ARG A 30 6.44 -20.44 14.47
CA ARG A 30 7.83 -20.39 14.01
C ARG A 30 8.23 -21.71 13.33
N PRO A 31 7.52 -22.15 12.28
CA PRO A 31 7.93 -23.33 11.52
C PRO A 31 9.28 -23.06 10.85
N ILE A 32 10.06 -24.13 10.67
CA ILE A 32 11.37 -24.04 10.03
C ILE A 32 11.22 -24.48 8.58
N ASP A 33 10.55 -25.61 8.35
CA ASP A 33 10.25 -26.12 7.00
C ASP A 33 8.99 -25.47 6.38
N ASP A 34 8.75 -25.79 5.11
CA ASP A 34 7.56 -25.41 4.35
C ASP A 34 6.28 -25.55 5.17
N SER A 35 5.47 -24.48 5.20
CA SER A 35 4.35 -24.43 6.13
C SER A 35 3.14 -23.63 5.68
N VAL A 36 1.98 -24.08 6.15
CA VAL A 36 0.73 -23.32 6.09
C VAL A 36 0.30 -23.00 7.51
N VAL A 37 0.24 -21.72 7.83
CA VAL A 37 -0.14 -21.21 9.15
C VAL A 37 -1.50 -20.53 9.07
N MET A 38 -2.44 -20.98 9.90
CA MET A 38 -3.79 -20.41 9.98
C MET A 38 -4.13 -19.99 11.40
N ASN A 39 -4.38 -18.70 11.62
CA ASN A 39 -4.79 -18.14 12.91
C ASN A 39 -6.18 -17.50 12.81
N ARG A 40 -7.08 -17.91 13.71
CA ARG A 40 -8.47 -17.43 13.77
C ARG A 40 -8.90 -17.21 15.24
N PRO A 41 -8.21 -16.34 16.00
CA PRO A 41 -8.66 -16.00 17.34
C PRO A 41 -10.02 -15.29 17.26
N ILE A 42 -10.83 -15.48 18.29
CA ILE A 42 -12.16 -14.87 18.39
C ILE A 42 -12.05 -13.61 19.25
N ASP A 43 -11.51 -13.76 20.46
CA ASP A 43 -11.25 -12.64 21.38
C ASP A 43 -9.99 -11.85 21.00
N ASP A 44 -9.77 -10.72 21.69
CA ASP A 44 -8.58 -9.88 21.59
C ASP A 44 -7.30 -10.71 21.45
N SER A 45 -6.43 -10.35 20.51
CA SER A 45 -5.29 -11.22 20.19
C SER A 45 -4.05 -10.53 19.68
N VAL A 46 -2.91 -11.19 19.92
CA VAL A 46 -1.64 -10.87 19.30
C VAL A 46 -1.16 -12.11 18.55
N VAL A 47 -1.02 -12.01 17.23
CA VAL A 47 -0.58 -13.11 16.37
C VAL A 47 0.78 -12.78 15.78
N MET A 48 1.77 -13.65 16.01
CA MET A 48 3.13 -13.53 15.48
C MET A 48 3.49 -14.76 14.65
N ASN A 49 3.76 -14.57 13.36
CA ASN A 49 4.20 -15.62 12.44
C ASN A 49 5.60 -15.31 11.92
N ARG A 50 6.52 -16.25 12.09
CA ARG A 50 7.92 -16.16 11.65
C ARG A 50 8.40 -17.50 11.05
N PRO A 51 7.79 -17.94 9.94
CA PRO A 51 8.30 -19.10 9.19
C PRO A 51 9.70 -18.79 8.62
N ILE A 52 10.51 -19.81 8.44
CA ILE A 52 11.84 -19.69 7.83
C ILE A 52 11.73 -19.99 6.34
N ASP A 53 11.36 -21.21 5.96
CA ASP A 53 11.17 -21.62 4.55
C ASP A 53 9.79 -21.17 4.00
N ASP A 54 9.51 -21.59 2.75
CA ASP A 54 8.30 -21.29 1.98
C ASP A 54 7.03 -21.36 2.82
N SER A 55 6.22 -20.30 2.76
CA SER A 55 5.07 -20.24 3.66
C SER A 55 3.83 -19.53 3.13
N VAL A 56 2.68 -20.08 3.55
CA VAL A 56 1.39 -19.42 3.42
C VAL A 56 0.85 -19.10 4.80
N VAL A 57 0.67 -17.81 5.09
CA VAL A 57 0.18 -17.33 6.39
C VAL A 57 -1.18 -16.66 6.22
N MET A 58 -2.18 -17.16 6.95
CA MET A 58 -3.54 -16.63 6.96
C MET A 58 -3.98 -16.24 8.37
N ASN A 59 -4.26 -14.96 8.59
CA ASN A 59 -4.76 -14.44 9.86
C ASN A 59 -6.16 -13.84 9.69
N ARG A 60 -7.12 -14.32 10.49
CA ARG A 60 -8.52 -13.87 10.49
C ARG A 60 -9.03 -13.71 11.94
N PRO A 61 -8.45 -12.80 12.74
CA PRO A 61 -8.99 -12.45 14.04
C PRO A 61 -10.38 -11.82 13.90
N ILE A 62 -11.24 -12.01 14.90
CA ILE A 62 -12.57 -11.42 14.94
C ILE A 62 -12.51 -10.09 15.69
N ASP A 63 -12.16 -10.10 16.98
CA ASP A 63 -12.02 -8.89 17.80
C ASP A 63 -10.64 -8.22 17.62
N ASP A 64 -10.38 -7.18 18.42
CA ASP A 64 -9.17 -6.36 18.45
C ASP A 64 -7.89 -7.18 18.29
N SER A 65 -7.05 -6.79 17.34
CA SER A 65 -5.87 -7.61 17.04
C SER A 65 -4.62 -6.87 16.61
N VAL A 66 -3.48 -7.44 17.03
CA VAL A 66 -2.17 -7.10 16.48
C VAL A 66 -1.61 -8.30 15.74
N VAL A 67 -1.41 -8.16 14.44
CA VAL A 67 -0.89 -9.23 13.58
C VAL A 67 0.49 -8.84 13.04
N MET A 68 1.49 -9.69 13.30
CA MET A 68 2.86 -9.52 12.85
C MET A 68 3.32 -10.73 12.03
N ASN A 69 3.62 -10.53 10.75
CA ASN A 69 4.15 -11.56 9.86
C ASN A 69 5.57 -11.19 9.41
N ARG A 70 6.53 -12.08 9.64
CA ARG A 70 7.94 -11.93 9.27
C ARG A 70 8.51 -13.24 8.69
N PRO A 71 7.98 -13.72 7.55
CA PRO A 71 8.58 -14.83 6.84
C PRO A 71 9.99 -14.44 6.35
N ILE A 72 10.87 -15.44 6.21
CA ILE A 72 12.23 -15.22 5.70
C ILE A 72 12.25 -15.51 4.20
N ASP A 73 11.87 -16.72 3.78
CA ASP A 73 11.80 -17.14 2.38
C ASP A 73 10.47 -16.73 1.70
N ASP A 74 10.26 -17.23 0.48
CA ASP A 74 9.08 -17.03 -0.36
C ASP A 74 7.78 -17.15 0.44
N SER A 75 6.92 -16.14 0.31
CA SER A 75 5.72 -16.10 1.15
C SER A 75 4.47 -15.48 0.57
N MET A 76 3.34 -16.05 0.97
CA MET A 76 2.02 -15.48 0.77
C MET A 76 1.39 -15.15 2.12
N VAL A 77 1.14 -13.86 2.38
CA VAL A 77 0.53 -13.39 3.62
C VAL A 77 -0.85 -12.80 3.36
N MET A 78 -1.87 -13.34 4.02
CA MET A 78 -3.25 -12.86 3.97
C MET A 78 -3.76 -12.49 5.36
N ASN A 79 -4.09 -11.21 5.57
CA ASN A 79 -4.69 -10.72 6.81
C ASN A 79 -6.11 -10.18 6.53
N ARG A 80 -7.08 -10.70 7.28
CA ARG A 80 -8.50 -10.29 7.24
C ARG A 80 -9.10 -10.18 8.65
N PRO A 81 -8.59 -9.24 9.47
CA PRO A 81 -9.23 -8.93 10.74
C PRO A 81 -10.63 -8.34 10.50
N ILE A 82 -11.54 -8.54 11.44
CA ILE A 82 -12.89 -7.98 11.36
C ILE A 82 -12.91 -6.63 12.10
N ASP A 83 -12.57 -6.62 13.38
CA ASP A 83 -12.51 -5.42 14.22
C ASP A 83 -11.17 -4.67 14.12
N ASP A 84 -10.99 -3.69 15.02
CA ASP A 84 -9.80 -2.85 15.16
C ASP A 84 -8.51 -3.64 15.04
N SER A 85 -7.62 -3.18 14.15
CA SER A 85 -6.39 -3.95 13.91
C SER A 85 -5.15 -3.17 13.54
N VAL A 86 -4.03 -3.67 14.04
CA VAL A 86 -2.69 -3.28 13.60
C VAL A 86 -2.05 -4.46 12.89
N VAL A 87 -1.79 -4.30 11.60
CA VAL A 87 -1.16 -5.35 10.78
C VAL A 87 0.23 -4.90 10.31
N MET A 88 1.24 -5.69 10.63
CA MET A 88 2.63 -5.48 10.23
C MET A 88 3.13 -6.68 9.43
N ASN A 89 3.50 -6.45 8.17
CA ASN A 89 4.12 -7.47 7.30
C ASN A 89 5.54 -7.03 6.94
N ARG A 90 6.52 -7.89 7.22
CA ARG A 90 7.93 -7.69 6.89
C ARG A 90 8.56 -8.99 6.35
N PRO A 91 8.11 -9.47 5.19
CA PRO A 91 8.80 -10.54 4.48
C PRO A 91 10.22 -10.08 4.09
N ILE A 92 11.15 -11.03 4.01
CA ILE A 92 12.52 -10.76 3.57
C ILE A 92 12.62 -11.04 2.06
N ASP A 93 12.31 -12.25 1.63
CA ASP A 93 12.29 -12.66 0.21
C ASP A 93 10.98 -12.31 -0.52
N ASP A 94 10.84 -12.83 -1.74
CA ASP A 94 9.69 -12.66 -2.62
C ASP A 94 8.36 -12.86 -1.88
N SER A 95 7.46 -11.91 -2.06
CA SER A 95 6.22 -11.95 -1.30
C SER A 95 4.99 -11.34 -1.93
N VAL A 96 3.87 -11.99 -1.63
CA VAL A 96 2.53 -11.45 -1.89
C VAL A 96 1.83 -11.17 -0.58
N VAL A 97 1.55 -9.89 -0.33
CA VAL A 97 0.88 -9.42 0.89
C VAL A 97 -0.50 -8.87 0.56
N MET A 98 -1.54 -9.46 1.15
CA MET A 98 -2.93 -9.04 1.02
C MET A 98 -3.53 -8.70 2.38
N ASN A 99 -3.92 -7.43 2.56
CA ASN A 99 -4.62 -6.96 3.76
C ASN A 99 -6.03 -6.51 3.39
N ARG A 100 -7.05 -7.19 3.93
CA ARG A 100 -8.49 -6.85 3.79
C ARG A 100 -9.21 -6.80 5.15
N PRO A 101 -8.82 -5.88 6.03
CA PRO A 101 -9.55 -5.55 7.25
C PRO A 101 -10.92 -4.94 6.94
N ILE A 102 -11.85 -5.10 7.88
CA ILE A 102 -13.18 -4.50 7.79
C ILE A 102 -13.16 -3.15 8.51
N ASP A 103 -12.83 -3.13 9.81
CA ASP A 103 -12.86 -1.92 10.66
C ASP A 103 -11.55 -1.09 10.67
N ASP A 104 -11.54 -0.08 11.54
CA ASP A 104 -10.48 0.88 11.85
C ASP A 104 -9.10 0.24 11.99
N ARG A 105 -8.09 0.88 11.38
CA ARG A 105 -6.79 0.21 11.28
C ARG A 105 -5.54 1.02 10.99
N VAL A 106 -4.44 0.35 11.27
CA VAL A 106 -3.11 0.69 10.76
C VAL A 106 -2.48 -0.51 10.07
N VAL A 107 -2.10 -0.36 8.80
CA VAL A 107 -1.38 -1.38 8.04
C VAL A 107 -0.02 -0.89 7.58
N MET A 108 1.01 -1.65 7.95
CA MET A 108 2.40 -1.40 7.62
C MET A 108 2.99 -2.58 6.85
N ASN A 109 3.37 -2.35 5.59
CA ASN A 109 4.08 -3.34 4.78
C ASN A 109 5.50 -2.85 4.48
N ARG A 110 6.49 -3.67 4.81
CA ARG A 110 7.92 -3.39 4.58
C ARG A 110 8.63 -4.65 4.06
N PRO A 111 8.25 -5.15 2.88
CA PRO A 111 9.01 -6.19 2.19
C PRO A 111 10.43 -5.69 1.88
N ILE A 112 11.40 -6.60 1.83
CA ILE A 112 12.76 -6.28 1.43
C ILE A 112 12.91 -6.54 -0.06
N ASP A 113 12.68 -7.77 -0.51
CA ASP A 113 12.76 -8.17 -1.92
C ASP A 113 11.46 -7.90 -2.72
N ASP A 114 11.38 -8.46 -3.93
CA ASP A 114 10.27 -8.34 -4.87
C ASP A 114 8.93 -8.58 -4.18
N SER A 115 7.99 -7.65 -4.42
CA SER A 115 6.71 -7.75 -3.73
C SER A 115 5.50 -7.19 -4.45
N VAL A 116 4.39 -7.89 -4.22
CA VAL A 116 3.05 -7.41 -4.55
C VAL A 116 2.28 -7.16 -3.27
N VAL A 117 1.96 -5.89 -3.02
CA VAL A 117 1.19 -5.48 -1.84
C VAL A 117 -0.17 -4.95 -2.24
N MET A 118 -1.23 -5.58 -1.71
CA MET A 118 -2.61 -5.18 -1.91
C MET A 118 -3.29 -4.85 -0.58
N ASN A 119 -3.71 -3.60 -0.41
CA ASN A 119 -4.47 -3.14 0.74
C ASN A 119 -5.87 -2.70 0.33
N ARG A 120 -6.90 -3.29 0.95
CA ARG A 120 -8.32 -2.98 0.72
C ARG A 120 -9.09 -2.94 2.05
N PRO A 121 -8.92 -1.91 2.87
CA PRO A 121 -9.82 -1.67 4.00
C PRO A 121 -11.22 -1.36 3.52
N ILE A 122 -12.17 -1.55 4.42
CA ILE A 122 -13.52 -1.04 4.26
C ILE A 122 -13.61 0.30 5.01
N ASP A 123 -13.33 0.32 6.31
CA ASP A 123 -13.42 1.51 7.16
C ASP A 123 -12.14 2.38 7.21
N ASP A 124 -12.13 3.37 8.11
CA ASP A 124 -11.05 4.33 8.28
C ASP A 124 -9.68 3.65 8.39
N SER A 125 -8.71 4.20 7.66
CA SER A 125 -7.41 3.52 7.61
C SER A 125 -6.19 4.37 7.36
N VAL A 126 -5.12 3.95 8.02
CA VAL A 126 -3.76 4.38 7.71
C VAL A 126 -2.99 3.24 7.06
N VAL A 127 -2.52 3.47 5.83
CA VAL A 127 -1.73 2.51 5.05
C VAL A 127 -0.33 3.05 4.79
N MET A 128 0.68 2.32 5.24
CA MET A 128 2.09 2.63 5.01
C MET A 128 2.78 1.49 4.28
N ASN A 129 3.24 1.75 3.05
CA ASN A 129 4.04 0.80 2.27
C ASN A 129 5.45 1.36 2.07
N ARG A 130 6.46 0.66 2.61
CA ARG A 130 7.89 0.95 2.42
C ARG A 130 8.71 -0.28 2.00
N PRO A 131 8.38 -0.91 0.86
CA PRO A 131 9.26 -1.86 0.17
C PRO A 131 10.65 -1.28 -0.13
N ILE A 132 11.64 -2.15 -0.26
CA ILE A 132 12.98 -1.80 -0.69
C ILE A 132 13.13 -2.06 -2.20
N ASP A 133 12.94 -3.29 -2.67
CA ASP A 133 13.13 -3.70 -4.08
C ASP A 133 11.90 -3.54 -5.00
N ASP A 134 11.98 -4.05 -6.23
CA ASP A 134 10.99 -4.00 -7.31
C ASP A 134 9.57 -4.41 -6.88
N ARG A 135 8.57 -3.66 -7.35
CA ARG A 135 7.23 -3.82 -6.77
C ARG A 135 6.02 -3.28 -7.47
N VAL A 136 4.89 -3.87 -7.04
CA VAL A 136 3.54 -3.37 -7.29
C VAL A 136 2.80 -3.14 -5.97
N VAL A 137 2.40 -1.89 -5.73
CA VAL A 137 1.55 -1.51 -4.59
C VAL A 137 0.20 -1.03 -5.07
N MET A 138 -0.85 -1.67 -4.56
CA MET A 138 -2.24 -1.33 -4.83
C MET A 138 -2.99 -1.03 -3.53
N ASN A 139 -3.43 0.22 -3.36
CA ASN A 139 -4.28 0.64 -2.25
C ASN A 139 -5.66 1.04 -2.76
N ARG A 140 -6.71 0.44 -2.18
CA ARG A 140 -8.11 0.73 -2.49
C ARG A 140 -8.95 0.79 -1.20
N PRO A 141 -8.75 1.81 -0.36
CA PRO A 141 -9.65 2.06 0.75
C PRO A 141 -11.03 2.47 0.25
N ILE A 142 -12.05 2.13 1.04
CA ILE A 142 -13.43 2.50 0.76
C ILE A 142 -13.73 3.80 1.52
N ASP A 143 -13.58 3.81 2.85
CA ASP A 143 -13.77 5.00 3.70
C ASP A 143 -12.52 5.88 3.81
N ASP A 144 -12.56 6.86 4.73
CA ASP A 144 -11.52 7.85 4.98
C ASP A 144 -10.14 7.19 5.12
N SER A 145 -9.15 7.78 4.43
CA SER A 145 -7.85 7.13 4.38
C SER A 145 -6.65 8.02 4.24
N VAL A 146 -5.58 7.60 4.92
CA VAL A 146 -4.23 8.13 4.73
C VAL A 146 -3.36 7.04 4.14
N VAL A 147 -2.91 7.26 2.90
CA VAL A 147 -2.05 6.31 2.18
C VAL A 147 -0.67 6.92 1.95
N MET A 148 0.36 6.25 2.46
CA MET A 148 1.76 6.62 2.30
C MET A 148 2.56 5.51 1.62
N ASN A 149 3.08 5.79 0.41
CA ASN A 149 3.96 4.89 -0.31
C ASN A 149 5.35 5.50 -0.46
N ARG A 150 6.39 4.77 -0.04
CA ARG A 150 7.80 5.19 -0.17
C ARG A 150 8.68 4.06 -0.73
N PRO A 151 8.62 3.83 -2.05
CA PRO A 151 9.56 2.95 -2.76
C PRO A 151 10.99 3.40 -2.57
N ILE A 152 11.91 2.43 -2.53
CA ILE A 152 13.31 2.72 -2.76
C ILE A 152 13.58 2.44 -4.24
N ASP A 153 13.41 1.20 -4.70
CA ASP A 153 13.64 0.79 -6.09
C ASP A 153 12.40 0.96 -7.00
N ASP A 154 12.51 0.42 -8.24
CA ASP A 154 11.50 0.52 -9.29
C ASP A 154 10.12 0.14 -8.80
N SER A 155 9.14 0.97 -9.12
CA SER A 155 7.81 0.75 -8.56
C SER A 155 6.62 1.20 -9.37
N VAL A 156 5.58 0.38 -9.31
CA VAL A 156 4.23 0.75 -9.73
C VAL A 156 3.37 0.95 -8.50
N VAL A 157 2.86 2.18 -8.33
CA VAL A 157 1.97 2.55 -7.23
C VAL A 157 0.61 2.97 -7.77
N MET A 158 -0.43 2.26 -7.33
CA MET A 158 -1.82 2.55 -7.68
C MET A 158 -2.64 2.83 -6.42
N ASN A 159 -3.17 4.05 -6.30
CA ASN A 159 -4.09 4.43 -5.23
C ASN A 159 -5.46 4.78 -5.81
N ARG A 160 -6.52 4.14 -5.29
CA ARG A 160 -7.92 4.38 -5.68
C ARG A 160 -8.82 4.39 -4.43
N PRO A 161 -8.66 5.39 -3.55
CA PRO A 161 -9.61 5.62 -2.46
C PRO A 161 -10.99 5.97 -3.04
N ILE A 162 -12.05 5.61 -2.32
CA ILE A 162 -13.42 5.97 -2.69
C ILE A 162 -13.80 7.25 -1.96
N ASP A 163 -13.73 7.28 -0.64
CA ASP A 163 -14.04 8.46 0.20
C ASP A 163 -12.82 9.39 0.38
N ASP A 164 -12.95 10.35 1.31
CA ASP A 164 -11.95 11.36 1.63
C ASP A 164 -10.57 10.76 1.83
N SER A 165 -9.56 11.37 1.19
CA SER A 165 -8.25 10.76 1.22
C SER A 165 -7.05 11.69 1.14
N VAL A 166 -6.01 11.31 1.89
CA VAL A 166 -4.68 11.89 1.77
C VAL A 166 -3.73 10.84 1.22
N VAL A 167 -3.26 11.07 0.00
CA VAL A 167 -2.33 10.16 -0.70
C VAL A 167 -0.96 10.82 -0.86
N MET A 168 0.06 10.18 -0.31
CA MET A 168 1.46 10.61 -0.40
C MET A 168 2.33 9.54 -1.04
N ASN A 169 2.89 9.84 -2.21
CA ASN A 169 3.83 8.98 -2.91
C ASN A 169 5.21 9.64 -2.99
N ARG A 170 6.25 8.93 -2.52
CA ARG A 170 7.65 9.36 -2.56
C ARG A 170 8.58 8.21 -2.99
N PRO A 171 8.49 7.74 -4.25
CA PRO A 171 9.51 6.87 -4.84
C PRO A 171 10.88 7.54 -4.80
N ILE A 172 11.93 6.72 -4.69
CA ILE A 172 13.31 7.17 -4.88
C ILE A 172 13.69 6.91 -6.33
N ASP A 173 13.65 5.65 -6.79
CA ASP A 173 13.96 5.26 -8.17
C ASP A 173 12.78 5.37 -9.15
N ASP A 174 12.95 4.82 -10.35
CA ASP A 174 11.99 4.85 -11.44
C ASP A 174 10.60 4.43 -11.00
N SER A 175 9.60 5.22 -11.40
CA SER A 175 8.26 4.97 -10.89
C SER A 175 7.10 5.35 -11.78
N VAL A 176 6.07 4.52 -11.72
CA VAL A 176 4.75 4.81 -12.26
C VAL A 176 3.77 4.99 -11.11
N VAL A 177 3.29 6.22 -10.94
CA VAL A 177 2.33 6.57 -9.88
C VAL A 177 0.98 6.94 -10.49
N MET A 178 -0.06 6.19 -10.12
CA MET A 178 -1.43 6.41 -10.55
C MET A 178 -2.34 6.66 -9.35
N ASN A 179 -2.93 7.86 -9.27
CA ASN A 179 -3.92 8.22 -8.26
C ASN A 179 -5.27 8.48 -8.92
N ARG A 180 -6.31 7.80 -8.44
CA ARG A 180 -7.71 7.96 -8.89
C ARG A 180 -8.68 7.97 -7.69
N PRO A 181 -8.57 8.96 -6.80
CA PRO A 181 -9.58 9.19 -5.77
C PRO A 181 -10.94 9.50 -6.41
N ILE A 182 -12.02 9.12 -5.74
CA ILE A 182 -13.38 9.44 -6.18
C ILE A 182 -13.84 10.73 -5.49
N ASP A 183 -13.84 10.76 -4.16
CA ASP A 183 -14.23 11.93 -3.35
C ASP A 183 -13.07 12.91 -3.09
N ASP A 184 -13.27 13.83 -2.14
CA ASP A 184 -12.32 14.86 -1.73
C ASP A 184 -10.93 14.27 -1.48
N SER A 185 -9.91 14.90 -2.08
CA SER A 185 -8.57 14.33 -1.96
C SER A 185 -7.41 15.31 -2.00
N VAL A 186 -6.42 15.02 -1.16
CA VAL A 186 -5.10 15.64 -1.21
C VAL A 186 -4.10 14.63 -1.73
N VAL A 187 -3.57 14.89 -2.93
CA VAL A 187 -2.59 14.02 -3.57
C VAL A 187 -1.25 14.73 -3.67
N MET A 188 -0.22 14.14 -3.05
CA MET A 188 1.16 14.62 -3.08
C MET A 188 2.09 13.58 -3.69
N ASN A 189 2.69 13.89 -4.84
CA ASN A 189 3.70 13.05 -5.50
C ASN A 189 5.06 13.76 -5.50
N ARG A 190 6.08 13.10 -4.98
CA ARG A 190 7.47 13.60 -4.91
C ARG A 190 8.47 12.49 -5.26
N PRO A 191 8.43 11.95 -6.49
CA PRO A 191 9.47 11.05 -6.97
C PRO A 191 10.83 11.77 -7.00
N ILE A 192 11.92 11.03 -6.87
CA ILE A 192 13.27 11.57 -6.99
C ILE A 192 13.76 11.36 -8.42
N ASP A 193 13.78 10.13 -8.90
CA ASP A 193 14.21 9.77 -10.26
C ASP A 193 13.08 9.83 -11.30
N ASP A 194 13.32 9.24 -12.49
CA ASP A 194 12.41 9.20 -13.61
C ASP A 194 11.00 8.75 -13.20
N SER A 195 9.99 9.51 -13.63
CA SER A 195 8.64 9.21 -13.18
C SER A 195 7.53 9.55 -14.15
N VAL A 196 6.54 8.64 -14.16
CA VAL A 196 5.24 8.88 -14.79
C VAL A 196 4.20 9.04 -13.70
N VAL A 197 3.68 10.25 -13.54
CA VAL A 197 2.65 10.57 -12.55
C VAL A 197 1.33 10.88 -13.23
N MET A 198 0.30 10.09 -12.93
CA MET A 198 -1.06 10.25 -13.44
C MET A 198 -2.04 10.48 -12.30
N ASN A 199 -2.65 11.66 -12.24
CA ASN A 199 -3.70 12.00 -11.28
C ASN A 199 -5.03 12.21 -12.00
N ARG A 200 -6.06 11.47 -11.58
CA ARG A 200 -7.45 11.57 -12.08
C ARG A 200 -8.48 11.55 -10.94
N PRO A 201 -8.45 12.49 -9.98
CA PRO A 201 -9.56 12.70 -9.05
C PRO A 201 -10.85 13.05 -9.80
N ILE A 202 -11.97 12.56 -9.26
CA ILE A 202 -13.31 12.90 -9.75
C ILE A 202 -13.78 14.18 -9.06
N ASP A 203 -13.85 14.23 -7.74
CA ASP A 203 -14.32 15.39 -6.98
C ASP A 203 -13.21 16.41 -6.63
N ASP A 204 -13.53 17.30 -5.69
CA ASP A 204 -12.66 18.34 -5.13
C ASP A 204 -11.29 17.78 -4.79
N SER A 205 -10.25 18.49 -5.22
CA SER A 205 -8.91 17.98 -4.99
C SER A 205 -7.81 19.01 -4.98
N VAL A 206 -6.78 18.69 -4.20
CA VAL A 206 -5.50 19.40 -4.20
C VAL A 206 -4.43 18.43 -4.68
N VAL A 207 -3.88 18.71 -5.86
CA VAL A 207 -2.84 17.87 -6.47
C VAL A 207 -1.51 18.62 -6.50
N MET A 208 -0.52 18.09 -5.81
CA MET A 208 0.85 18.62 -5.75
C MET A 208 1.84 17.62 -6.33
N ASN A 209 2.50 17.98 -7.44
CA ASN A 209 3.56 17.17 -8.04
C ASN A 209 4.90 17.91 -7.97
N ARG A 210 5.89 17.28 -7.33
CA ARG A 210 7.26 17.80 -7.16
C ARG A 210 8.34 16.73 -7.44
N PRO A 211 8.39 16.15 -8.65
CA PRO A 211 9.52 15.34 -9.11
C PRO A 211 10.80 16.17 -9.10
N ILE A 212 11.93 15.48 -8.91
CA ILE A 212 13.26 16.07 -8.98
C ILE A 212 13.78 15.91 -10.41
N ASP A 213 13.86 14.68 -10.92
CA ASP A 213 14.37 14.38 -12.26
C ASP A 213 13.27 14.36 -13.35
N ASP A 214 13.59 13.77 -14.50
CA ASP A 214 12.74 13.61 -15.67
C ASP A 214 11.35 13.10 -15.29
N SER A 215 10.33 13.84 -15.76
CA SER A 215 8.96 13.48 -15.39
C SER A 215 7.90 13.80 -16.42
N VAL A 216 7.02 12.82 -16.60
CA VAL A 216 5.75 12.99 -17.29
C VAL A 216 4.64 13.11 -16.27
N VAL A 217 4.06 14.30 -16.15
CA VAL A 217 2.96 14.58 -15.23
C VAL A 217 1.66 14.81 -16.00
N MET A 218 0.67 13.97 -15.77
CA MET A 218 -0.67 14.05 -16.34
C MET A 218 -1.71 14.26 -15.25
N ASN A 219 -2.36 15.42 -15.23
CA ASN A 219 -3.48 15.72 -14.34
C ASN A 219 -4.77 15.88 -15.15
N ARG A 220 -5.79 15.07 -14.83
CA ARG A 220 -7.11 15.11 -15.49
C ARG A 220 -8.24 15.14 -14.45
N PRO A 221 -8.48 16.29 -13.81
CA PRO A 221 -9.67 16.51 -12.98
C PRO A 221 -10.97 16.28 -13.70
N ILE A 222 -12.00 15.93 -12.96
CA ILE A 222 -13.37 16.24 -13.36
C ILE A 222 -13.76 17.57 -12.70
N ASP A 223 -13.85 17.65 -11.37
CA ASP A 223 -14.35 18.83 -10.65
C ASP A 223 -13.27 19.80 -10.09
N ASP A 224 -13.72 20.75 -9.26
CA ASP A 224 -13.00 21.84 -8.58
C ASP A 224 -11.60 21.46 -8.10
N ARG A 225 -10.59 22.24 -8.52
CA ARG A 225 -9.20 21.87 -8.24
C ARG A 225 -8.20 22.98 -8.03
N VAL A 226 -7.25 22.70 -7.14
CA VAL A 226 -5.90 23.31 -7.15
C VAL A 226 -4.85 22.29 -7.63
N VAL A 227 -4.23 22.54 -8.80
CA VAL A 227 -3.05 21.80 -9.28
C VAL A 227 -1.80 22.64 -9.12
N MET A 228 -0.81 22.10 -8.42
CA MET A 228 0.54 22.68 -8.31
C MET A 228 1.58 21.70 -8.84
N ASN A 229 2.27 22.08 -9.91
CA ASN A 229 3.39 21.31 -10.45
C ASN A 229 4.69 22.11 -10.32
N ARG A 230 5.68 21.55 -9.61
CA ARG A 230 7.00 22.16 -9.37
C ARG A 230 8.13 21.15 -9.61
N PRO A 231 8.46 20.80 -10.87
CA PRO A 231 9.64 19.99 -11.18
C PRO A 231 10.92 20.75 -10.89
N ILE A 232 12.01 20.02 -10.77
CA ILE A 232 13.35 20.58 -10.88
C ILE A 232 13.83 20.45 -12.34
N ASP A 233 13.81 19.26 -12.93
CA ASP A 233 14.38 19.00 -14.27
C ASP A 233 13.35 18.77 -15.41
N ASP A 234 13.87 18.29 -16.55
CA ASP A 234 13.27 18.04 -17.87
C ASP A 234 11.86 17.43 -17.84
N ARG A 235 10.96 17.98 -18.68
CA ARG A 235 9.52 17.77 -18.41
C ARG A 235 8.52 17.81 -19.54
N VAL A 236 7.52 16.93 -19.39
CA VAL A 236 6.20 17.02 -20.03
C VAL A 236 5.10 17.10 -18.97
N VAL A 237 4.38 18.22 -18.93
CA VAL A 237 3.18 18.38 -18.09
C VAL A 237 1.96 18.56 -18.95
N MET A 238 0.95 17.73 -18.72
CA MET A 238 -0.37 17.83 -19.32
C MET A 238 -1.43 18.01 -18.24
N ASN A 239 -2.11 19.16 -18.26
CA ASN A 239 -3.28 19.42 -17.41
C ASN A 239 -4.53 19.53 -18.29
N ARG A 240 -5.55 18.70 -17.99
CA ARG A 240 -6.85 18.72 -18.67
C ARG A 240 -8.01 18.65 -17.66
N PRO A 241 -8.26 19.73 -16.91
CA PRO A 241 -9.49 19.89 -16.11
C PRO A 241 -10.74 19.85 -16.99
N ILE A 242 -11.84 19.32 -16.43
CA ILE A 242 -13.16 19.48 -17.04
C ILE A 242 -13.76 20.79 -16.53
N ASP A 243 -13.93 20.93 -15.22
CA ASP A 243 -14.51 22.12 -14.59
C ASP A 243 -13.46 23.07 -13.96
N ASP A 244 -13.91 23.89 -13.01
CA ASP A 244 -13.21 25.02 -12.40
C ASP A 244 -11.85 24.58 -11.83
N SER A 245 -10.80 25.30 -12.21
CA SER A 245 -9.44 24.89 -11.82
C SER A 245 -8.44 26.02 -11.75
N VAL A 246 -7.65 25.98 -10.68
CA VAL A 246 -6.44 26.77 -10.50
C VAL A 246 -5.25 25.88 -10.80
N VAL A 247 -4.55 26.16 -11.90
CA VAL A 247 -3.35 25.43 -12.30
C VAL A 247 -2.14 26.34 -12.19
N MET A 248 -1.18 25.96 -11.33
CA MET A 248 0.12 26.60 -11.17
C MET A 248 1.24 25.65 -11.61
N ASN A 249 2.06 26.08 -12.58
CA ASN A 249 3.23 25.33 -13.05
C ASN A 249 4.49 26.18 -12.89
N ARG A 250 5.41 25.79 -11.99
CA ARG A 250 6.67 26.50 -11.69
C ARG A 250 7.88 25.57 -11.87
N PRO A 251 8.35 25.36 -13.12
CA PRO A 251 9.55 24.59 -13.43
C PRO A 251 10.82 25.36 -13.06
N ILE A 252 11.92 24.63 -12.89
CA ILE A 252 13.26 25.23 -12.79
C ILE A 252 13.97 25.15 -14.15
N ASP A 253 13.84 24.05 -14.89
CA ASP A 253 14.49 23.84 -16.20
C ASP A 253 13.51 23.52 -17.38
N ASP A 254 14.06 23.01 -18.49
CA ASP A 254 13.44 22.72 -19.79
C ASP A 254 12.04 22.06 -19.71
N ARG A 255 11.11 22.53 -20.57
CA ARG A 255 9.68 22.20 -20.40
C ARG A 255 8.82 22.22 -21.65
N VAL A 256 7.97 21.19 -21.75
CA VAL A 256 6.70 21.21 -22.49
C VAL A 256 5.52 21.23 -21.50
N VAL A 257 4.74 22.33 -21.50
CA VAL A 257 3.46 22.41 -20.76
C VAL A 257 2.30 22.55 -21.72
N MET A 258 1.33 21.65 -21.58
CA MET A 258 0.05 21.70 -22.26
C MET A 258 -1.08 21.80 -21.24
N ASN A 259 -1.78 22.93 -21.25
CA ASN A 259 -3.01 23.13 -20.46
C ASN A 259 -4.19 23.21 -21.43
N ARG A 260 -5.08 22.20 -21.38
CA ARG A 260 -6.33 22.19 -22.16
C ARG A 260 -7.56 21.95 -21.27
N PRO A 261 -7.96 22.92 -20.45
CA PRO A 261 -9.20 22.80 -19.69
C PRO A 261 -10.43 22.94 -20.60
N ILE A 262 -11.62 22.61 -20.09
CA ILE A 262 -12.89 22.65 -20.84
C ILE A 262 -13.73 23.92 -20.54
N ASP A 263 -13.88 24.36 -19.27
CA ASP A 263 -14.62 25.61 -18.91
C ASP A 263 -13.83 26.64 -18.03
N ASP A 264 -14.49 27.64 -17.41
CA ASP A 264 -14.03 28.93 -16.79
C ASP A 264 -12.74 28.90 -15.92
N ARG A 265 -11.92 29.99 -15.91
CA ARG A 265 -10.49 29.89 -15.47
C ARG A 265 -9.82 31.11 -14.85
N VAL A 266 -8.93 30.78 -13.90
CA VAL A 266 -7.70 31.53 -13.58
C VAL A 266 -6.47 30.64 -13.86
N LEU A 267 -5.77 30.89 -14.97
CA LEU A 267 -4.50 30.23 -15.30
C LEU A 267 -3.34 31.14 -14.88
N VAL A 268 -2.55 30.70 -13.89
CA VAL A 268 -1.30 31.37 -13.51
C VAL A 268 -0.12 30.53 -13.99
N ILE A 269 0.46 30.93 -15.11
CA ILE A 269 1.74 30.41 -15.60
C ILE A 269 2.81 31.40 -15.13
N SER A 270 3.72 30.94 -14.26
CA SER A 270 4.84 31.73 -13.73
C SER A 270 6.13 30.95 -13.84
#